data_AF-A0A2Z6QJG4-F1
#
_entry.id   AF-A0A2Z6QJG4-F1
#
_cell.length_a   1.000
_cell.length_b   1.000
_cell.length_c   1.000
_cell.angle_alpha   90.00
_cell.angle_beta   90.00
_cell.angle_gamma   90.00
#
_symmetry.space_group_name_H-M   'P 1'
#
loop_
_entity.id
_entity.type
_entity.pdbx_description
1 polymer ?
#
loop_
_entity_poly.entity_id
_entity_poly.type
_entity_poly.pdbx_seq_one_letter_code
_entity_poly.pdbx_strand_id
1 'polypeptide(L)'
;MTKRDSRHLIRILKQNRKTNLQELHEDFLNLTPTRVCKNTLKKSLYEQDFYGRVGIGKPFVSEKNKQKRLIWTKECKEWTNEWKSIIWSNESKFELFKGNGRRWVWRQSHEKYDVECLIPIVKSGQQGVMV
;
A
#
# COMPACT_ATOMS: atom_id res chain seq x y z
N MET A 1 -12.84 -25.17 8.07
CA MET A 1 -13.31 -23.90 7.47
C MET A 1 -13.86 -24.23 6.09
N THR A 2 -15.07 -23.81 5.74
CA THR A 2 -15.69 -24.18 4.46
C THR A 2 -15.16 -23.32 3.30
N LYS A 3 -15.41 -23.73 2.05
CA LYS A 3 -15.11 -22.90 0.86
C LYS A 3 -15.89 -21.57 0.88
N ARG A 4 -17.06 -21.52 1.51
CA ARG A 4 -17.85 -20.28 1.67
C ARG A 4 -17.18 -19.34 2.67
N ASP A 5 -16.77 -19.87 3.81
CA ASP A 5 -16.03 -19.13 4.84
C ASP A 5 -14.74 -18.53 4.28
N SER A 6 -13.99 -19.31 3.49
CA SER A 6 -12.74 -18.85 2.87
C SER A 6 -12.95 -17.68 1.91
N ARG A 7 -14.01 -17.71 1.10
CA ARG A 7 -14.39 -16.58 0.23
C ARG A 7 -14.81 -15.35 1.04
N HIS A 8 -15.51 -15.56 2.14
CA HIS A 8 -15.95 -14.48 3.02
C HIS A 8 -14.76 -13.81 3.72
N LEU A 9 -13.81 -14.60 4.21
CA LEU A 9 -12.54 -14.14 4.76
C LEU A 9 -11.78 -13.25 3.78
N ILE A 10 -11.60 -13.68 2.53
CA ILE A 10 -10.91 -12.88 1.51
C ILE A 10 -11.66 -11.56 1.26
N ARG A 11 -12.99 -11.58 1.28
CA ARG A 11 -13.80 -10.37 1.09
C ARG A 11 -13.57 -9.37 2.22
N ILE A 12 -13.57 -9.82 3.48
CA ILE A 12 -13.27 -8.97 4.64
C ILE A 12 -11.84 -8.40 4.52
N LEU A 13 -10.88 -9.27 4.22
CA LEU A 13 -9.48 -8.85 4.06
C LEU A 13 -9.30 -7.80 2.96
N LYS A 14 -10.01 -7.95 1.83
CA LYS A 14 -9.93 -6.99 0.72
C LYS A 14 -10.57 -5.64 1.05
N GLN A 15 -11.47 -5.54 2.02
CA GLN A 15 -12.01 -4.26 2.50
C GLN A 15 -10.96 -3.47 3.27
N ASN A 16 -10.12 -4.13 4.06
CA ASN A 16 -9.02 -3.49 4.76
C ASN A 16 -7.78 -4.39 4.81
N ARG A 17 -6.89 -4.23 3.81
CA ARG A 17 -5.66 -5.02 3.68
C ARG A 17 -4.60 -4.71 4.75
N LYS A 18 -4.84 -3.69 5.59
CA LYS A 18 -3.90 -3.18 6.60
C LYS A 18 -4.22 -3.67 8.01
N THR A 19 -5.27 -4.49 8.18
CA THR A 19 -5.65 -5.06 9.48
C THR A 19 -4.60 -6.03 10.00
N ASN A 20 -4.48 -6.06 11.33
CA ASN A 20 -3.72 -7.11 11.97
C ASN A 20 -4.51 -8.44 11.98
N LEU A 21 -3.84 -9.57 12.24
CA LEU A 21 -4.49 -10.89 12.19
C LEU A 21 -5.58 -11.06 13.26
N GLN A 22 -5.47 -10.35 14.39
CA GLN A 22 -6.45 -10.41 15.47
C GLN A 22 -7.73 -9.64 15.12
N GLU A 23 -7.60 -8.41 14.62
CA GLU A 23 -8.73 -7.63 14.09
C GLU A 23 -9.47 -8.42 13.01
N LEU A 24 -8.73 -8.99 12.05
CA LEU A 24 -9.32 -9.82 11.00
C LEU A 24 -10.06 -11.05 11.55
N HIS A 25 -9.55 -11.63 12.65
CA HIS A 25 -10.18 -12.77 13.31
C HIS A 25 -11.48 -12.36 14.01
N GLU A 26 -11.47 -11.24 14.71
CA GLU A 26 -12.66 -10.67 15.37
C GLU A 26 -13.73 -10.30 14.34
N ASP A 27 -13.37 -9.63 13.24
CA ASP A 27 -14.27 -9.30 12.13
C ASP A 27 -14.88 -10.56 11.51
N PHE A 28 -14.08 -11.60 11.31
CA PHE A 28 -14.55 -12.87 10.76
C PHE A 28 -15.55 -13.58 11.69
N LEU A 29 -15.30 -13.58 13.00
CA LEU A 29 -16.21 -14.19 13.98
C LEU A 29 -17.53 -13.42 14.13
N ASN A 30 -17.50 -12.09 13.96
CA ASN A 30 -18.70 -11.27 14.03
C ASN A 30 -19.62 -11.48 12.81
N LEU A 31 -19.03 -11.78 11.65
CA LEU A 31 -19.75 -11.92 10.38
C LEU A 31 -20.12 -13.35 10.00
N THR A 32 -19.57 -14.35 10.71
CA THR A 32 -19.81 -15.77 10.43
C THR A 32 -20.09 -16.56 11.70
N PRO A 33 -21.00 -17.56 11.67
CA PRO A 33 -21.25 -18.44 12.81
C PRO A 33 -20.10 -19.43 13.06
N THR A 34 -19.12 -19.49 12.16
CA THR A 34 -18.04 -20.48 12.18
C THR A 34 -16.95 -20.06 13.15
N ARG A 35 -16.82 -20.78 14.26
CA ARG A 35 -15.73 -20.58 15.22
C ARG A 35 -14.44 -21.21 14.70
N VAL A 36 -13.46 -20.38 14.38
CA VAL A 36 -12.11 -20.79 13.96
C VAL A 36 -11.05 -20.09 14.81
N CYS A 37 -9.87 -20.70 14.93
CA CYS A 37 -8.73 -20.05 15.57
C CYS A 37 -7.92 -19.23 14.56
N LYS A 38 -7.10 -18.30 15.07
CA LYS A 38 -6.21 -17.43 14.27
C LYS A 38 -5.28 -18.22 13.33
N ASN A 39 -4.80 -19.38 13.76
CA ASN A 39 -3.93 -20.22 12.94
C ASN A 39 -4.65 -20.81 11.72
N THR A 40 -5.92 -21.21 11.88
CA THR A 40 -6.74 -21.72 10.77
C THR A 40 -7.01 -20.63 9.74
N LEU A 41 -7.34 -19.41 10.21
CA LEU A 41 -7.46 -18.23 9.36
C LEU A 41 -6.18 -17.96 8.57
N LYS A 42 -5.04 -17.90 9.25
CA LYS A 42 -3.74 -17.68 8.64
C LYS A 42 -3.39 -18.73 7.59
N LYS A 43 -3.61 -20.02 7.89
CA LYS A 43 -3.39 -21.10 6.92
C LYS A 43 -4.26 -20.93 5.67
N SER A 44 -5.54 -20.62 5.84
CA SER A 44 -6.42 -20.39 4.69
C SER A 44 -6.01 -19.18 3.85
N LEU A 45 -5.50 -18.11 4.47
CA LEU A 45 -4.93 -17.00 3.71
C LEU A 45 -3.72 -17.44 2.88
N TYR A 46 -2.85 -18.28 3.44
CA TYR A 46 -1.67 -18.81 2.74
C TYR A 46 -2.05 -19.75 1.59
N GLU A 47 -3.08 -20.58 1.75
CA GLU A 47 -3.66 -21.39 0.69
C GLU A 47 -4.23 -20.56 -0.47
N GLN A 48 -4.49 -19.28 -0.24
CA GLN A 48 -5.01 -18.31 -1.23
C GLN A 48 -3.93 -17.29 -1.66
N ASP A 49 -2.66 -17.59 -1.37
CA ASP A 49 -1.48 -16.76 -1.67
C ASP A 49 -1.46 -15.37 -1.02
N PHE A 50 -2.23 -15.16 0.04
CA PHE A 50 -2.19 -13.91 0.81
C PHE A 50 -1.15 -13.97 1.91
N TYR A 51 -0.16 -13.09 1.85
CA TYR A 51 0.85 -12.99 2.89
C TYR A 51 0.99 -11.56 3.40
N GLY A 52 1.32 -11.43 4.69
CA GLY A 52 1.79 -10.18 5.26
C GLY A 52 3.10 -9.77 4.57
N ARG A 53 3.12 -8.58 3.98
CA ARG A 53 4.30 -7.95 3.36
C ARG A 53 4.38 -6.49 3.78
N VAL A 54 5.59 -5.94 3.77
CA VAL A 54 5.76 -4.49 3.94
C VAL A 54 5.13 -3.79 2.74
N GLY A 55 4.21 -2.87 3.00
CA GLY A 55 3.53 -2.10 1.96
C GLY A 55 4.45 -1.04 1.37
N ILE A 56 4.27 -0.72 0.10
CA ILE A 56 5.10 0.27 -0.59
C ILE A 56 4.58 1.66 -0.28
N GLY A 57 5.45 2.50 0.27
CA GLY A 57 5.20 3.91 0.45
C GLY A 57 5.11 4.64 -0.89
N LYS A 58 3.98 5.28 -1.17
CA LYS A 58 3.80 6.17 -2.33
C LYS A 58 3.13 7.47 -1.88
N PRO A 59 3.58 8.63 -2.39
CA PRO A 59 2.84 9.86 -2.19
C PRO A 59 1.48 9.76 -2.88
N PHE A 60 0.47 10.39 -2.29
CA PHE A 60 -0.81 10.53 -2.95
C PHE A 60 -0.67 11.44 -4.19
N VAL A 61 -1.17 10.96 -5.33
CA VAL A 61 -1.20 11.72 -6.59
C VAL A 61 -2.65 11.69 -7.08
N SER A 62 -3.26 12.87 -7.21
CA SER A 62 -4.62 12.98 -7.74
C SER A 62 -4.69 12.48 -9.18
N GLU A 63 -5.86 12.02 -9.61
CA GLU A 63 -6.03 11.44 -10.95
C GLU A 63 -5.65 12.43 -12.06
N LYS A 64 -6.05 13.71 -11.90
CA LYS A 64 -5.65 14.81 -12.79
C LYS A 64 -4.12 14.94 -12.89
N ASN A 65 -3.41 14.82 -11.77
CA ASN A 65 -1.95 14.92 -11.77
C ASN A 65 -1.29 13.67 -12.36
N LYS A 66 -1.88 12.47 -12.21
CA LYS A 66 -1.39 11.26 -12.89
C LYS A 66 -1.46 11.41 -14.41
N GLN A 67 -2.59 11.90 -14.93
CA GLN A 67 -2.77 12.14 -16.37
C GLN A 67 -1.74 13.15 -16.91
N LYS A 68 -1.58 14.30 -16.23
CA LYS A 68 -0.56 15.30 -16.60
C LYS A 68 0.85 14.71 -16.65
N ARG A 69 1.22 13.94 -15.63
CA ARG A 69 2.54 13.28 -15.58
C ARG A 69 2.71 12.27 -16.71
N LEU A 70 1.67 11.51 -17.05
CA LEU A 70 1.74 10.52 -18.12
C LEU A 70 1.91 11.20 -19.48
N ILE A 71 1.19 12.28 -19.75
CA ILE A 71 1.31 13.06 -20.99
C ILE A 71 2.73 13.62 -21.11
N TRP A 72 3.20 14.31 -20.08
CA TRP A 72 4.54 14.89 -20.05
C TRP A 72 5.64 13.83 -20.23
N THR A 73 5.52 12.67 -19.58
CA THR A 73 6.49 11.57 -19.74
C THR A 73 6.51 11.02 -21.17
N LYS A 74 5.38 11.02 -21.88
CA LYS A 74 5.32 10.61 -23.29
C LYS A 74 5.96 11.63 -24.21
N GLU A 75 5.72 12.92 -23.97
CA GLU A 75 6.31 14.03 -24.74
C GLU A 75 7.83 14.05 -24.61
N CYS A 76 8.34 13.84 -23.40
CA CYS A 76 9.78 13.84 -23.11
C CYS A 76 10.45 12.46 -23.31
N LYS A 77 9.74 11.46 -23.85
CA LYS A 77 10.25 10.07 -23.91
C LYS A 77 11.52 9.91 -24.73
N GLU A 78 11.62 10.64 -25.84
CA GLU A 78 12.74 10.56 -26.79
C GLU A 78 13.79 11.67 -26.56
N TRP A 79 13.64 12.46 -25.48
CA TRP A 79 14.58 13.53 -25.17
C TRP A 79 15.92 12.95 -24.76
N THR A 80 17.00 13.55 -25.27
CA THR A 80 18.39 13.17 -24.98
C THR A 80 19.22 14.41 -24.69
N ASN A 81 19.48 15.25 -25.69
CA ASN A 81 20.27 16.48 -25.53
C ASN A 81 19.47 17.60 -24.86
N GLU A 82 18.14 17.57 -24.96
CA GLU A 82 17.21 18.51 -24.34
C GLU A 82 17.40 18.50 -22.82
N TRP A 83 17.66 17.34 -22.21
CA TRP A 83 17.89 17.23 -20.76
C TRP A 83 19.06 18.09 -20.27
N LYS A 84 20.09 18.33 -21.11
CA LYS A 84 21.26 19.14 -20.76
C LYS A 84 20.95 20.63 -20.65
N SER A 85 19.88 21.09 -21.30
CA SER A 85 19.46 22.50 -21.29
C SER A 85 18.57 22.85 -20.10
N ILE A 86 18.12 21.86 -19.32
CA ILE A 86 17.15 22.07 -18.24
C ILE A 86 17.89 22.27 -16.92
N ILE A 87 17.66 23.42 -16.28
CA ILE A 87 18.08 23.68 -14.91
C ILE A 87 16.94 23.29 -13.97
N TRP A 88 17.21 22.35 -13.06
CA TRP A 88 16.25 21.90 -12.07
C TRP A 88 16.43 22.65 -10.76
N SER A 89 15.35 23.18 -10.20
CA SER A 89 15.32 23.72 -8.83
C SER A 89 14.24 23.00 -8.02
N ASN A 90 14.53 22.72 -6.76
CA ASN A 90 13.55 22.21 -5.81
C ASN A 90 14.03 22.49 -4.38
N GLU A 91 13.09 22.76 -3.48
CA GLU A 91 13.37 22.86 -2.05
C GLU A 91 13.25 21.49 -1.39
N SER A 92 14.17 21.18 -0.47
CA SER A 92 14.19 19.92 0.26
C SER A 92 14.19 20.15 1.77
N LYS A 93 13.34 19.38 2.46
CA LYS A 93 13.28 19.36 3.92
C LYS A 93 14.11 18.19 4.46
N PHE A 94 15.02 18.48 5.37
CA PHE A 94 15.82 17.49 6.08
C PHE A 94 15.24 17.26 7.48
N GLU A 95 14.69 16.07 7.70
CA GLU A 95 14.10 15.65 8.98
C GLU A 95 15.17 14.98 9.86
N LEU A 96 15.27 15.40 11.12
CA LEU A 96 16.23 14.85 12.09
C LEU A 96 15.83 13.47 12.62
N PHE A 97 14.52 13.18 12.65
CA PHE A 97 13.97 11.91 13.10
C PHE A 97 12.98 11.38 12.06
N LYS A 98 13.29 10.28 11.38
CA LYS A 98 12.34 9.63 10.47
C LYS A 98 11.38 8.75 11.26
N GLY A 99 10.22 9.31 11.62
CA GLY A 99 9.10 8.53 12.12
C GLY A 99 8.37 7.81 10.98
N ASN A 100 8.91 6.71 10.47
CA ASN A 100 8.14 5.82 9.59
C ASN A 100 8.49 4.35 9.86
N GLY A 101 7.74 3.74 10.76
CA GLY A 101 7.79 2.30 11.02
C GLY A 101 7.31 1.49 9.80
N ARG A 102 7.69 0.21 9.77
CA ARG A 102 7.22 -0.73 8.73
C ARG A 102 5.72 -0.92 8.88
N ARG A 103 4.95 -0.51 7.87
CA ARG A 103 3.51 -0.79 7.77
C ARG A 103 3.29 -2.03 6.91
N TRP A 104 2.61 -3.01 7.48
CA TRP A 104 2.33 -4.29 6.84
C TRP A 104 0.98 -4.25 6.13
N VAL A 105 0.89 -4.97 5.01
CA VAL A 105 -0.32 -5.19 4.24
C VAL A 105 -0.42 -6.67 3.89
N TRP A 106 -1.63 -7.21 3.87
CA TRP A 106 -1.91 -8.52 3.31
C TRP A 106 -2.16 -8.40 1.82
N ARG A 107 -1.36 -9.11 1.02
CA ARG A 107 -1.47 -9.07 -0.43
C ARG A 107 -0.95 -10.34 -1.08
N GLN A 108 -1.40 -10.57 -2.31
CA GLN A 108 -0.75 -11.52 -3.21
C GLN A 108 0.51 -10.91 -3.83
N SER A 109 1.35 -11.75 -4.43
CA SER A 109 2.66 -11.31 -4.96
C SER A 109 2.52 -10.23 -6.05
N HIS A 110 1.54 -10.40 -6.95
CA HIS A 110 1.28 -9.51 -8.08
C HIS A 110 0.62 -8.17 -7.68
N GLU A 111 -0.09 -8.11 -6.54
CA GLU A 111 -0.79 -6.92 -6.04
C GLU A 111 0.17 -5.89 -5.39
N LYS A 112 1.47 -5.93 -5.73
CA LYS A 112 2.52 -5.11 -5.11
C LYS A 112 2.28 -3.60 -5.28
N TYR A 113 1.74 -3.21 -6.42
CA TYR A 113 1.52 -1.81 -6.80
C TYR A 113 0.03 -1.42 -6.83
N ASP A 114 -0.86 -2.33 -6.41
CA ASP A 114 -2.28 -2.04 -6.29
C ASP A 114 -2.51 -0.96 -5.24
N VAL A 115 -3.40 -0.02 -5.55
CA VAL A 115 -3.68 1.15 -4.71
C VAL A 115 -4.03 0.76 -3.28
N GLU A 116 -4.80 -0.32 -3.10
CA GLU A 116 -5.21 -0.85 -1.79
C GLU A 116 -4.03 -1.39 -0.94
N CYS A 117 -2.95 -1.83 -1.60
CA CYS A 117 -1.73 -2.34 -0.98
C CYS A 117 -0.68 -1.26 -0.72
N LEU A 118 -0.89 -0.05 -1.24
CA LEU A 118 0.02 1.07 -1.04
C LEU A 118 -0.16 1.70 0.34
N ILE A 119 0.96 2.15 0.88
CA ILE A 119 1.01 2.98 2.08
C ILE A 119 1.07 4.43 1.62
N PRO A 120 0.04 5.25 1.89
CA PRO A 120 0.11 6.66 1.57
C PRO A 120 1.20 7.30 2.43
N ILE A 121 2.16 7.94 1.77
CA ILE A 121 3.13 8.81 2.42
C ILE A 121 2.56 10.23 2.35
N VAL A 122 2.26 10.80 3.51
CA VAL A 122 2.02 12.23 3.68
C VAL A 122 3.29 12.86 4.23
N LYS A 123 3.69 14.02 3.69
CA LYS A 123 4.75 14.83 4.31
C LYS A 123 4.17 15.39 5.61
N SER A 124 4.65 14.91 6.75
CA SER A 124 4.19 15.38 8.06
C SER A 124 4.86 16.71 8.43
N GLY A 125 4.22 17.50 9.30
CA GLY A 125 4.73 18.78 9.80
C GLY A 125 5.87 18.66 10.83
N GLN A 126 6.64 17.58 10.83
CA GLN A 126 7.73 17.37 11.80
C GLN A 126 8.81 18.45 11.71
N GLN A 127 9.53 18.72 12.81
CA GLN A 127 10.63 19.68 12.83
C GLN A 127 11.72 19.27 11.81
N GLY A 128 12.14 20.18 10.94
CA GLY A 128 13.18 19.91 9.96
C GLY A 128 13.72 21.21 9.35
N VAL A 129 14.92 21.14 8.77
CA VAL A 129 15.57 22.28 8.12
C VAL A 129 15.22 22.28 6.63
N MET A 130 14.89 23.45 6.10
CA MET A 130 14.62 23.66 4.67
C MET A 130 15.88 24.19 3.98
N VAL A 131 16.17 23.68 2.78
CA VAL A 131 17.23 24.15 1.89
C VAL A 131 16.68 24.24 0.47
#